data_AF-A0A3D3HCM3-F1
#
_entry.id   AF-A0A3D3HCM3-F1
#
_cell.length_a   1.000
_cell.length_b   1.000
_cell.length_c   1.000
_cell.angle_alpha   90.00
_cell.angle_beta   90.00
_cell.angle_gamma   90.00
#
_symmetry.space_group_name_H-M   'P 1'
#
loop_
_entity.id
_entity.type
_entity.pdbx_description
1 polymer ?
#
loop_
_entity_poly.entity_id
_entity_poly.type
_entity_poly.pdbx_seq_one_letter_code
_entity_poly.pdbx_strand_id
1 'polypeptide(L)'
;MKCDIILAGVGGQGILSIAATIGLAAVEQNLFLKQAEVHGMSQRGGDVQSHLRLSDSVIWSDLIPHGGADLIISVEPMEALRYLPWLSPDGWLVTNTVPFVNIPDYPAAGEVLAELGRSGNTIAIDADGIARDLGSSRSGNMVILGAASSFISMPFTALENAVRKMFRRKGEEVAEVNLKALRAGRDAAGR
;
A
#
# COMPACT_ATOMS: atom_id res chain seq x y z
N MET A 1 -15.94 2.29 -13.36
CA MET A 1 -15.16 2.03 -12.14
C MET A 1 -13.78 2.64 -12.34
N LYS A 2 -13.34 3.48 -11.40
CA LYS A 2 -12.01 4.08 -11.40
C LYS A 2 -11.47 4.01 -9.97
N CYS A 3 -10.18 3.75 -9.81
CA CYS A 3 -9.50 3.77 -8.52
C CYS A 3 -8.05 4.24 -8.75
N ASP A 4 -7.76 5.46 -8.32
CA ASP A 4 -6.45 6.10 -8.38
C ASP A 4 -5.77 5.97 -7.02
N ILE A 5 -4.63 5.27 -7.00
CA ILE A 5 -3.91 4.89 -5.78
C ILE A 5 -2.51 5.51 -5.82
N ILE A 6 -2.09 6.15 -4.74
CA ILE A 6 -0.69 6.47 -4.49
C ILE A 6 -0.11 5.40 -3.59
N LEU A 7 0.97 4.76 -4.04
CA LEU A 7 1.79 3.89 -3.22
C LEU A 7 3.01 4.68 -2.75
N ALA A 8 3.32 4.61 -1.46
CA ALA A 8 4.42 5.36 -0.86
C ALA A 8 5.20 4.54 0.17
N GLY A 9 6.46 4.90 0.36
CA GLY A 9 7.33 4.36 1.40
C GLY A 9 8.79 4.39 1.00
N VAL A 10 9.59 3.55 1.65
CA VAL A 10 11.04 3.50 1.46
C VAL A 10 11.46 2.21 0.76
N GLY A 11 12.47 2.32 -0.10
CA GLY A 11 13.04 1.19 -0.84
C GLY A 11 13.45 0.04 0.08
N GLY A 12 12.85 -1.14 -0.15
CA GLY A 12 13.04 -2.35 0.66
C GLY A 12 11.81 -2.79 1.45
N GLN A 13 10.79 -1.94 1.60
CA GLN A 13 9.58 -2.25 2.38
C GLN A 13 8.48 -2.96 1.56
N GLY A 14 8.76 -3.38 0.33
CA GLY A 14 7.84 -4.23 -0.44
C GLY A 14 6.70 -3.50 -1.17
N ILE A 15 6.84 -2.21 -1.45
CA ILE A 15 5.90 -1.39 -2.25
C ILE A 15 5.66 -2.00 -3.63
N LEU A 16 6.72 -2.44 -4.31
CA LEU A 16 6.59 -3.13 -5.61
C LEU A 16 5.78 -4.42 -5.52
N SER A 17 5.83 -5.11 -4.38
CA SER A 17 5.02 -6.32 -4.18
C SER A 17 3.55 -5.97 -4.01
N ILE A 18 3.24 -4.84 -3.37
CA ILE A 18 1.87 -4.30 -3.30
C ILE A 18 1.39 -3.95 -4.72
N ALA A 19 2.16 -3.13 -5.45
CA ALA A 19 1.84 -2.71 -6.82
C ALA A 19 1.61 -3.92 -7.75
N ALA A 20 2.52 -4.89 -7.72
CA ALA A 20 2.42 -6.10 -8.55
C ALA A 20 1.22 -6.98 -8.17
N THR A 21 0.87 -7.06 -6.87
CA THR A 21 -0.31 -7.81 -6.42
C THR A 21 -1.59 -7.16 -6.92
N ILE A 22 -1.73 -5.84 -6.76
CA ILE A 22 -2.88 -5.09 -7.27
C ILE A 22 -2.96 -5.19 -8.79
N GLY A 23 -1.83 -5.01 -9.48
CA GLY A 23 -1.75 -5.07 -10.94
C GLY A 23 -2.14 -6.44 -11.50
N LEU A 24 -1.65 -7.52 -10.88
CA LEU A 24 -2.06 -8.88 -11.26
C LEU A 24 -3.55 -9.11 -11.04
N ALA A 25 -4.09 -8.69 -9.88
CA ALA A 25 -5.51 -8.78 -9.60
C ALA A 25 -6.34 -7.99 -10.63
N ALA A 26 -5.92 -6.77 -10.97
CA ALA A 26 -6.59 -5.91 -11.94
C ALA A 26 -6.64 -6.54 -13.34
N VAL A 27 -5.52 -7.09 -13.82
CA VAL A 27 -5.46 -7.79 -15.12
C VAL A 27 -6.41 -8.99 -15.14
N GLU A 28 -6.49 -9.76 -14.05
CA GLU A 28 -7.41 -10.89 -13.95
C GLU A 28 -8.89 -10.48 -13.87
N GLN A 29 -9.16 -9.25 -13.44
CA GLN A 29 -10.49 -8.63 -13.48
C GLN A 29 -10.78 -7.91 -14.79
N ASN A 30 -9.93 -8.04 -15.82
CA ASN A 30 -10.04 -7.35 -17.12
C ASN A 30 -10.09 -5.82 -17.00
N LEU A 31 -9.41 -5.26 -15.99
CA LEU A 31 -9.29 -3.82 -15.81
C LEU A 31 -8.09 -3.26 -16.59
N PHE A 32 -8.22 -2.00 -16.98
CA PHE A 32 -7.10 -1.19 -17.44
C PHE A 32 -6.23 -0.78 -16.25
N LEU A 33 -4.93 -0.84 -16.46
CA LEU A 33 -3.90 -0.52 -15.47
C LEU A 33 -2.89 0.45 -16.10
N LYS A 34 -2.56 1.53 -15.40
CA LYS A 34 -1.35 2.32 -15.66
C LYS A 34 -0.58 2.53 -14.37
N GLN A 35 0.73 2.44 -14.46
CA GLN A 35 1.64 2.64 -13.35
C GLN A 35 2.75 3.60 -13.79
N ALA A 36 2.90 4.71 -13.07
CA ALA A 36 4.09 5.55 -13.12
C ALA A 36 4.82 5.40 -11.78
N GLU A 37 6.09 5.04 -11.81
CA GLU A 37 6.86 4.74 -10.60
C GLU A 37 8.16 5.51 -10.61
N VAL A 38 8.45 6.14 -9.47
CA VAL A 38 9.67 6.88 -9.22
C VAL A 38 10.40 6.19 -8.07
N HIS A 39 11.64 5.81 -8.35
CA HIS A 39 12.58 5.37 -7.34
C HIS A 39 13.58 6.51 -7.12
N GLY A 40 13.80 6.89 -5.87
CA GLY A 40 14.93 7.75 -5.54
C GLY A 40 16.25 7.16 -6.05
N MET A 41 17.27 8.00 -6.20
CA MET A 41 18.59 7.59 -6.72
C MET A 41 19.29 6.52 -5.86
N SER A 42 18.77 6.22 -4.66
CA SER A 42 19.24 5.14 -3.80
C SER A 42 18.41 3.88 -3.97
N GLN A 43 19.08 2.76 -4.31
CA GLN A 43 18.43 1.44 -4.43
C GLN A 43 17.81 0.94 -3.11
N ARG A 44 18.25 1.45 -1.95
CA ARG A 44 17.68 1.16 -0.61
C ARG A 44 17.71 2.42 0.25
N GLY A 45 16.66 2.65 1.02
CA GLY A 45 16.57 3.84 1.88
C GLY A 45 16.20 5.13 1.14
N GLY A 46 16.03 5.11 -0.19
CA GLY A 46 15.42 6.21 -0.93
C GLY A 46 13.90 6.15 -0.82
N ASP A 47 13.24 7.30 -0.99
CA ASP A 47 11.80 7.36 -1.19
C ASP A 47 11.41 6.63 -2.48
N VAL A 48 10.29 5.92 -2.41
CA VAL A 48 9.70 5.20 -3.52
C VAL A 48 8.23 5.56 -3.56
N GLN A 49 7.79 5.99 -4.74
CA GLN A 49 6.41 6.34 -4.97
C GLN A 49 5.92 5.79 -6.30
N SER A 50 4.66 5.38 -6.33
CA SER A 50 3.99 4.99 -7.56
C SER A 50 2.58 5.54 -7.64
N HIS A 51 2.26 6.13 -8.79
CA HIS A 51 0.89 6.36 -9.23
C HIS A 51 0.35 5.08 -9.86
N LEU A 52 -0.65 4.48 -9.25
CA LEU A 52 -1.29 3.27 -9.74
C LEU A 52 -2.76 3.57 -10.05
N ARG A 53 -3.13 3.45 -11.33
CA ARG A 53 -4.47 3.79 -11.81
C ARG A 53 -5.16 2.55 -12.34
N LEU A 54 -6.37 2.30 -11.82
CA LEU A 54 -7.23 1.21 -12.21
C LEU A 54 -8.51 1.75 -12.81
N SER A 55 -9.01 1.12 -13.87
CA SER A 55 -10.22 1.57 -14.55
C SER A 55 -10.88 0.45 -15.35
N ASP A 56 -12.22 0.46 -15.46
CA ASP A 56 -12.95 -0.39 -16.41
C ASP A 56 -12.98 0.21 -17.84
N SER A 57 -12.46 1.42 -18.01
CA SER A 57 -12.23 2.06 -19.31
C SER A 57 -10.76 2.44 -19.53
N VAL A 58 -10.39 2.72 -20.79
CA VAL A 58 -9.03 3.12 -21.19
C VAL A 58 -8.49 4.27 -20.32
N ILE A 59 -7.25 4.13 -19.84
CA ILE A 59 -6.55 5.15 -19.07
C ILE A 59 -5.60 5.92 -19.98
N TRP A 60 -5.82 7.23 -20.12
CA TRP A 60 -5.03 8.07 -21.05
C TRP A 60 -3.74 8.59 -20.43
N SER A 61 -3.72 8.89 -19.12
CA SER A 61 -2.55 9.39 -18.39
C SER A 61 -2.24 8.51 -17.19
N ASP A 62 -0.97 8.32 -16.89
CA ASP A 62 -0.44 7.53 -15.77
C ASP A 62 -0.35 8.33 -14.46
N LEU A 63 -0.22 9.66 -14.52
CA LEU A 63 -0.12 10.51 -13.34
C LEU A 63 -1.48 10.84 -12.72
N ILE A 64 -1.50 10.88 -11.39
CA ILE A 64 -2.65 11.31 -10.58
C ILE A 64 -2.41 12.77 -10.16
N PRO A 65 -3.36 13.69 -10.40
CA PRO A 65 -3.26 15.08 -9.96
C PRO A 65 -3.39 15.22 -8.44
N HIS A 66 -2.97 16.36 -7.89
CA HIS A 66 -3.25 16.70 -6.49
C HIS A 66 -4.76 16.67 -6.20
N GLY A 67 -5.14 16.20 -5.02
CA GLY A 67 -6.53 15.99 -4.64
C GLY A 67 -7.28 14.94 -5.48
N GLY A 68 -6.59 14.12 -6.26
CA GLY A 68 -7.18 13.19 -7.22
C GLY A 68 -7.07 11.71 -6.85
N ALA A 69 -6.34 11.36 -5.80
CA ALA A 69 -6.20 9.97 -5.35
C ALA A 69 -7.39 9.55 -4.49
N ASP A 70 -7.94 8.39 -4.80
CA ASP A 70 -8.98 7.73 -3.99
C ASP A 70 -8.36 7.06 -2.76
N LEU A 71 -7.08 6.68 -2.85
CA LEU A 71 -6.37 5.93 -1.83
C LEU A 71 -4.88 6.28 -1.79
N ILE A 72 -4.33 6.48 -0.60
CA ILE A 72 -2.90 6.40 -0.34
C ILE A 72 -2.64 5.12 0.45
N ILE A 73 -1.76 4.27 -0.05
CA ILE A 73 -1.23 3.11 0.66
C ILE A 73 0.24 3.38 0.96
N SER A 74 0.58 3.57 2.23
CA SER A 74 1.96 3.78 2.64
C SER A 74 2.46 2.73 3.62
N VAL A 75 3.66 2.20 3.39
CA VAL A 75 4.33 1.31 4.35
C VAL A 75 5.23 2.08 5.33
N GLU A 76 5.22 3.41 5.25
CA GLU A 76 6.03 4.31 6.07
C GLU A 76 5.25 5.62 6.38
N PRO A 77 5.10 6.03 7.64
CA PRO A 77 4.19 7.12 8.02
C PRO A 77 4.67 8.52 7.59
N MET A 78 5.96 8.81 7.52
CA MET A 78 6.46 10.09 7.00
C MET A 78 6.23 10.19 5.48
N GLU A 79 6.38 9.09 4.74
CA GLU A 79 6.03 9.06 3.32
C GLU A 79 4.52 9.19 3.10
N ALA A 80 3.68 8.70 4.03
CA ALA A 80 2.24 9.01 3.98
C ALA A 80 1.98 10.53 4.04
N LEU A 81 2.63 11.24 4.98
CA LEU A 81 2.51 12.70 5.09
C LEU A 81 2.95 13.42 3.81
N ARG A 82 4.09 12.99 3.24
CA ARG A 82 4.66 13.58 2.01
C ARG A 82 3.65 13.60 0.86
N TYR A 83 2.86 12.53 0.73
CA TYR A 83 1.91 12.37 -0.38
C TYR A 83 0.46 12.73 -0.04
N LEU A 84 0.15 13.17 1.18
CA LEU A 84 -1.18 13.68 1.54
C LEU A 84 -1.77 14.69 0.54
N PRO A 85 -1.02 15.62 -0.09
CA PRO A 85 -1.58 16.55 -1.07
C PRO A 85 -2.22 15.90 -2.30
N TRP A 86 -1.94 14.62 -2.57
CA TRP A 86 -2.60 13.85 -3.64
C TRP A 86 -3.95 13.27 -3.23
N LEU A 87 -4.20 13.11 -1.93
CA LEU A 87 -5.44 12.52 -1.44
C LEU A 87 -6.63 13.43 -1.75
N SER A 88 -7.66 12.86 -2.37
CA SER A 88 -8.93 13.56 -2.56
C SER A 88 -9.66 13.78 -1.22
N PRO A 89 -10.60 14.74 -1.13
CA PRO A 89 -11.35 14.99 0.10
C PRO A 89 -12.09 13.77 0.66
N ASP A 90 -12.53 12.86 -0.21
CA ASP A 90 -13.24 11.63 0.16
C ASP A 90 -12.33 10.40 0.21
N GLY A 91 -11.05 10.56 -0.16
CA GLY A 91 -10.09 9.48 -0.27
C GLY A 91 -9.66 8.92 1.08
N TRP A 92 -9.09 7.72 1.05
CA TRP A 92 -8.60 7.02 2.24
C TRP A 92 -7.08 7.01 2.32
N LEU A 93 -6.53 7.23 3.51
CA LEU A 93 -5.15 6.95 3.82
C LEU A 93 -5.06 5.64 4.62
N VAL A 94 -4.20 4.73 4.18
CA VAL A 94 -3.81 3.53 4.94
C VAL A 94 -2.30 3.52 5.12
N THR A 95 -1.83 3.45 6.36
CA THR A 95 -0.40 3.52 6.65
C THR A 95 0.06 2.64 7.81
N ASN A 96 1.35 2.29 7.82
CA ASN A 96 2.01 1.65 8.94
C ASN A 96 2.33 2.68 10.03
N THR A 97 2.23 2.29 11.30
CA THR A 97 2.61 3.16 12.42
C THR A 97 4.10 3.09 12.76
N VAL A 98 4.80 2.05 12.30
CA VAL A 98 6.22 1.85 12.58
C VAL A 98 7.08 2.61 11.55
N PRO A 99 7.87 3.62 11.98
CA PRO A 99 8.70 4.41 11.08
C PRO A 99 9.94 3.64 10.61
N PHE A 100 10.39 3.93 9.38
CA PHE A 100 11.70 3.48 8.91
C PHE A 100 12.71 4.63 9.07
N VAL A 101 13.32 4.73 10.25
CA VAL A 101 14.25 5.81 10.58
C VAL A 101 15.60 5.60 9.90
N ASN A 102 15.80 6.29 8.77
CA ASN A 102 17.02 6.20 7.97
C ASN A 102 17.64 7.56 7.61
N ILE A 103 17.13 8.64 8.20
CA ILE A 103 17.68 10.00 8.13
C ILE A 103 17.94 10.53 9.54
N PRO A 104 18.95 11.40 9.74
CA PRO A 104 19.30 11.91 11.07
C PRO A 104 18.20 12.79 11.72
N ASP A 105 17.38 13.43 10.92
CA ASP A 105 16.36 14.42 11.28
C ASP A 105 14.92 13.89 11.11
N TYR A 106 14.75 12.57 11.21
CA TYR A 106 13.43 11.96 11.15
C TYR A 106 12.55 12.50 12.31
N PRO A 107 11.37 13.07 12.03
CA PRO A 107 10.52 13.64 13.07
C PRO A 107 10.08 12.61 14.11
N ALA A 108 9.71 13.04 15.32
CA ALA A 108 9.22 12.10 16.33
C ALA A 108 8.00 11.34 15.80
N ALA A 109 7.99 10.00 15.90
CA ALA A 109 6.91 9.17 15.35
C ALA A 109 5.52 9.59 15.85
N GLY A 110 5.41 10.02 17.11
CA GLY A 110 4.17 10.55 17.66
C GLY A 110 3.68 11.84 16.99
N GLU A 111 4.58 12.73 16.55
CA GLU A 111 4.23 13.95 15.81
C GLU A 111 3.75 13.61 14.40
N VAL A 112 4.43 12.68 13.73
CA VAL A 112 4.04 12.19 12.40
C VAL A 112 2.63 11.60 12.45
N LEU A 113 2.37 10.69 13.40
CA LEU A 113 1.07 10.05 13.56
C LEU A 113 -0.02 11.03 14.02
N ALA A 114 0.31 12.02 14.84
CA ALA A 114 -0.64 13.06 15.23
C ALA A 114 -1.05 13.93 14.03
N GLU A 115 -0.12 14.26 13.13
CA GLU A 115 -0.44 15.00 11.91
C GLU A 115 -1.28 14.17 10.94
N LEU A 116 -0.93 12.89 10.76
CA LEU A 116 -1.76 11.96 9.99
C LEU A 116 -3.16 11.79 10.59
N GLY A 117 -3.29 11.77 11.92
CA GLY A 117 -4.58 11.69 12.59
C GLY A 117 -5.48 12.92 12.41
N ARG A 118 -4.91 14.06 11.96
CA ARG A 118 -5.68 15.24 11.55
C ARG A 118 -6.21 15.11 10.12
N SER A 119 -5.65 14.21 9.32
CA SER A 119 -6.18 13.87 8.00
C SER A 119 -7.41 12.95 8.17
N GLY A 120 -8.49 13.25 7.44
CA GLY A 120 -9.82 12.72 7.73
C GLY A 120 -9.91 11.19 7.76
N ASN A 121 -10.07 10.58 6.59
CA ASN A 121 -10.27 9.15 6.44
C ASN A 121 -8.93 8.40 6.55
N THR A 122 -8.52 8.03 7.77
CA THR A 122 -7.21 7.41 8.03
C THR A 122 -7.32 6.07 8.76
N ILE A 123 -6.56 5.08 8.29
CA ILE A 123 -6.28 3.82 8.98
C ILE A 123 -4.77 3.73 9.19
N ALA A 124 -4.35 3.79 10.44
CA ALA A 124 -2.96 3.60 10.85
C ALA A 124 -2.86 2.36 11.74
N ILE A 125 -2.04 1.38 11.34
CA ILE A 125 -1.89 0.10 12.07
C ILE A 125 -0.42 -0.29 12.26
N ASP A 126 -0.13 -1.05 13.32
CA ASP A 126 1.19 -1.69 13.49
C ASP A 126 1.29 -2.94 12.61
N ALA A 127 1.56 -2.73 11.33
CA ALA A 127 1.65 -3.81 10.35
C ALA A 127 2.85 -4.73 10.62
N ASP A 128 3.93 -4.20 11.18
CA ASP A 128 5.13 -4.96 11.52
C ASP A 128 4.87 -5.89 12.71
N GLY A 129 4.15 -5.41 13.73
CA GLY A 129 3.67 -6.19 14.86
C GLY A 129 2.78 -7.34 14.41
N ILE A 130 1.73 -7.04 13.63
CA ILE A 130 0.83 -8.05 13.08
C ILE A 130 1.60 -9.10 12.26
N ALA A 131 2.54 -8.67 11.42
CA ALA A 131 3.34 -9.57 10.60
C ALA A 131 4.29 -10.45 11.44
N ARG A 132 4.88 -9.91 12.52
CA ARG A 132 5.69 -10.67 13.48
C ARG A 132 4.85 -11.74 14.19
N ASP A 133 3.64 -11.41 14.65
CA ASP A 133 2.76 -12.35 15.36
C ASP A 133 2.31 -13.52 14.47
N LEU A 134 2.27 -13.30 13.16
CA LEU A 134 2.02 -14.34 12.15
C LEU A 134 3.26 -15.15 11.77
N GLY A 135 4.42 -14.87 12.38
CA GLY A 135 5.68 -15.58 12.12
C GLY A 135 6.42 -15.10 10.86
N SER A 136 6.09 -13.93 10.32
CA SER A 136 6.74 -13.38 9.12
C SER A 136 6.91 -11.87 9.18
N SER A 137 8.00 -11.42 9.79
CA SER A 137 8.39 -10.01 9.83
C SER A 137 8.57 -9.36 8.44
N ARG A 138 8.64 -10.15 7.37
CA ARG A 138 8.78 -9.66 5.99
C ARG A 138 7.44 -9.38 5.29
N SER A 139 6.31 -9.69 5.94
CA SER A 139 4.97 -9.62 5.33
C SER A 139 4.16 -8.39 5.74
N GLY A 140 4.77 -7.39 6.41
CA GLY A 140 4.08 -6.15 6.83
C GLY A 140 3.44 -5.39 5.66
N ASN A 141 4.05 -5.43 4.48
CA ASN A 141 3.48 -4.86 3.26
C ASN A 141 2.15 -5.52 2.83
N MET A 142 1.99 -6.82 3.05
CA MET A 142 0.73 -7.52 2.78
C MET A 142 -0.32 -7.21 3.84
N VAL A 143 0.08 -6.97 5.09
CA VAL A 143 -0.84 -6.46 6.13
C VAL A 143 -1.38 -5.09 5.72
N ILE A 144 -0.53 -4.17 5.29
CA ILE A 144 -0.95 -2.85 4.79
C ILE A 144 -1.87 -2.96 3.56
N LEU A 145 -1.54 -3.81 2.59
CA LEU A 145 -2.44 -4.06 1.45
C LEU A 145 -3.79 -4.64 1.90
N GLY A 146 -3.78 -5.52 2.89
CA GLY A 146 -4.98 -6.09 3.50
C GLY A 146 -5.88 -5.01 4.09
N ALA A 147 -5.30 -4.12 4.88
CA ALA A 147 -6.00 -2.99 5.51
C ALA A 147 -6.57 -2.01 4.47
N ALA A 148 -5.90 -1.86 3.33
CA ALA A 148 -6.34 -1.01 2.23
C ALA A 148 -7.38 -1.67 1.31
N SER A 149 -7.58 -2.99 1.42
CA SER A 149 -8.29 -3.77 0.41
C SER A 149 -9.75 -3.36 0.18
N SER A 150 -10.46 -2.92 1.22
CA SER A 150 -11.86 -2.49 1.12
C SER A 150 -12.05 -1.19 0.32
N PHE A 151 -10.96 -0.44 0.05
CA PHE A 151 -10.98 0.79 -0.76
C PHE A 151 -10.48 0.58 -2.19
N ILE A 152 -9.93 -0.59 -2.48
CA ILE A 152 -9.53 -0.95 -3.84
C ILE A 152 -10.78 -1.50 -4.52
N SER A 153 -11.18 -0.90 -5.63
CA SER A 153 -12.45 -1.19 -6.34
C SER A 153 -12.48 -2.57 -7.05
N MET A 154 -12.08 -3.65 -6.36
CA MET A 154 -12.11 -5.04 -6.83
C MET A 154 -12.47 -5.99 -5.68
N PRO A 155 -12.95 -7.21 -5.97
CA PRO A 155 -13.23 -8.19 -4.94
C PRO A 155 -11.97 -8.55 -4.15
N PHE A 156 -12.07 -8.68 -2.82
CA PHE A 156 -10.95 -9.11 -1.98
C PHE A 156 -10.35 -10.45 -2.42
N THR A 157 -11.19 -11.37 -2.90
CA THR A 157 -10.76 -12.67 -3.44
C THR A 157 -9.83 -12.52 -4.66
N ALA A 158 -9.92 -11.43 -5.42
CA ALA A 158 -8.98 -11.13 -6.50
C ALA A 158 -7.57 -10.84 -5.95
N LEU A 159 -7.48 -10.08 -4.86
CA LEU A 159 -6.21 -9.83 -4.16
C LEU A 159 -5.66 -11.11 -3.53
N GLU A 160 -6.50 -11.93 -2.90
CA GLU A 160 -6.08 -13.24 -2.35
C GLU A 160 -5.49 -14.15 -3.44
N ASN A 161 -6.15 -14.23 -4.60
CA ASN A 161 -5.67 -15.00 -5.74
C ASN A 161 -4.35 -14.46 -6.30
N ALA A 162 -4.21 -13.13 -6.39
CA ALA A 162 -2.98 -12.50 -6.83
C ALA A 162 -1.82 -12.77 -5.87
N VAL A 163 -2.03 -12.65 -4.55
CA VAL A 163 -1.02 -13.02 -3.53
C VAL A 163 -0.61 -14.48 -3.70
N ARG A 164 -1.59 -15.40 -3.81
CA ARG A 164 -1.28 -16.82 -4.01
C ARG A 164 -0.39 -17.02 -5.24
N LYS A 165 -0.75 -16.43 -6.39
CA LYS A 165 0.02 -16.56 -7.64
C LYS A 165 1.42 -15.95 -7.56
N MET A 166 1.54 -14.75 -6.99
CA MET A 166 2.81 -14.02 -6.86
C MET A 166 3.81 -14.76 -5.99
N PHE A 167 3.36 -15.31 -4.87
CA PHE A 167 4.25 -15.90 -3.87
C PHE A 167 4.44 -17.41 -4.02
N ARG A 168 3.60 -18.12 -4.80
CA ARG A 168 3.74 -19.57 -5.04
C ARG A 168 5.12 -19.98 -5.56
N ARG A 169 5.74 -19.16 -6.41
CA ARG A 169 7.09 -19.41 -6.94
C ARG A 169 8.17 -19.41 -5.84
N LYS A 170 7.89 -18.81 -4.68
CA LYS A 170 8.78 -18.75 -3.52
C LYS A 170 8.49 -19.86 -2.50
N GLY A 171 7.53 -20.75 -2.77
CA GLY A 171 7.10 -21.85 -1.91
C GLY A 171 5.69 -21.66 -1.36
N GLU A 172 5.00 -22.78 -1.10
CA GLU A 172 3.61 -22.78 -0.63
C GLU A 172 3.48 -22.13 0.76
N GLU A 173 4.42 -22.41 1.67
CA GLU A 173 4.44 -21.79 3.00
C GLU A 173 4.53 -20.26 2.93
N VAL A 174 5.36 -19.74 2.03
CA VAL A 174 5.51 -18.28 1.82
C VAL A 174 4.21 -17.69 1.28
N ALA A 175 3.53 -18.37 0.36
CA ALA A 175 2.25 -17.91 -0.16
C ALA A 175 1.17 -17.88 0.94
N GLU A 176 1.07 -18.94 1.74
CA GLU A 176 0.09 -19.04 2.83
C GLU A 176 0.33 -18.00 3.93
N VAL A 177 1.59 -17.74 4.29
CA VAL A 177 1.95 -16.69 5.25
C VAL A 177 1.55 -15.30 4.75
N ASN A 178 1.82 -14.97 3.48
CA ASN A 178 1.42 -13.67 2.92
C ASN A 178 -0.10 -13.54 2.78
N LEU A 179 -0.81 -14.64 2.52
CA LEU A 179 -2.27 -14.66 2.50
C LEU A 179 -2.86 -14.43 3.90
N LYS A 180 -2.28 -15.03 4.95
CA LYS A 180 -2.65 -14.76 6.35
C LYS A 180 -2.40 -13.30 6.71
N ALA A 181 -1.26 -12.72 6.30
CA ALA A 181 -0.94 -11.32 6.52
C ALA A 181 -1.96 -10.38 5.83
N LEU A 182 -2.33 -10.68 4.58
CA LEU A 182 -3.36 -9.93 3.86
C LEU A 182 -4.71 -9.96 4.60
N ARG A 183 -5.14 -11.12 5.08
CA ARG A 183 -6.39 -11.26 5.85
C ARG A 183 -6.34 -10.52 7.18
N ALA A 184 -5.26 -10.69 7.94
CA ALA A 184 -5.09 -10.01 9.23
C ALA A 184 -5.10 -8.49 9.09
N GLY A 185 -4.49 -7.96 8.02
CA GLY A 185 -4.55 -6.54 7.70
C GLY A 185 -5.98 -6.04 7.46
N ARG A 186 -6.77 -6.80 6.70
CA ARG A 186 -8.17 -6.48 6.45
C ARG A 186 -9.00 -6.49 7.74
N ASP A 187 -8.81 -7.51 8.57
CA ASP A 187 -9.50 -7.63 9.86
C ASP A 187 -9.12 -6.47 10.80
N ALA A 188 -7.85 -6.07 10.83
CA ALA A 188 -7.35 -4.97 11.65
C ALA A 188 -7.90 -3.59 11.23
N ALA A 189 -8.23 -3.40 9.95
CA ALA A 189 -8.86 -2.17 9.47
C ALA A 189 -10.32 -2.02 9.94
N GLY A 190 -11.00 -3.13 10.28
CA GLY A 190 -12.36 -3.13 10.80
C GLY A 190 -13.42 -2.64 9.81
N ARG A 191 -13.20 -2.83 8.49
CA ARG A 191 -14.09 -2.35 7.41
C ARG A 191 -14.36 -3.37 6.30
#